data_AF-A0AAD9L437-F1
#
_entry.id   AF-A0AAD9L437-F1
#
_cell.length_a   1.000
_cell.length_b   1.000
_cell.length_c   1.000
_cell.angle_alpha   90.00
_cell.angle_beta   90.00
_cell.angle_gamma   90.00
#
_symmetry.space_group_name_H-M   'P 1'
#
loop_
_entity.id
_entity.type
_entity.pdbx_description
1 polymer ?
#
loop_
_entity_poly.entity_id
_entity_poly.type
_entity_poly.pdbx_seq_one_letter_code
_entity_poly.pdbx_strand_id
1 'polypeptide(L)'
;MAVMLKSSAVSAVSKGTKSSFYSGYGGKPNPVFQALEQEVDAYKTFMQKRVGRRSKRPKDEASSLASDRLFDIWNKYESRLPKMSYQKRLLEMGDFLSSIKEFNLALWQCYGRYLTSFGEVNVEEITSVEQFKQEFFPDGFETEDAGFTFRALMGRSICTYEVVRMNDPKLLNTESVDKCLQLLSFLRLVTQVILPKESLYWLVYNGTIHIYSISRHLMSFGHSAAVLEYLLCLL
;
A
#
# COMPACT_ATOMS: atom_id res chain seq x y z
N MET A 1 -12.08 11.80 -64.83
CA MET A 1 -11.02 10.78 -64.68
C MET A 1 -9.91 11.34 -63.80
N ALA A 2 -9.27 10.45 -63.02
CA ALA A 2 -8.14 10.65 -62.09
C ALA A 2 -8.48 11.23 -60.70
N VAL A 3 -8.78 10.39 -59.71
CA VAL A 3 -7.92 9.62 -58.76
C VAL A 3 -7.95 10.31 -57.38
N MET A 4 -8.75 9.75 -56.48
CA MET A 4 -8.69 10.02 -55.04
C MET A 4 -7.38 9.47 -54.47
N LEU A 5 -6.51 10.33 -53.97
CA LEU A 5 -5.42 9.96 -53.08
C LEU A 5 -5.94 9.89 -51.64
N LYS A 6 -6.32 8.69 -51.19
CA LYS A 6 -6.56 8.41 -49.77
C LYS A 6 -5.19 8.29 -49.07
N SER A 7 -4.85 9.31 -48.28
CA SER A 7 -3.70 9.30 -47.37
C SER A 7 -3.99 8.35 -46.20
N SER A 8 -3.50 7.12 -46.29
CA SER A 8 -3.57 6.09 -45.24
C SER A 8 -2.51 6.25 -44.13
N ALA A 9 -1.97 7.46 -43.92
CA ALA A 9 -0.82 7.69 -43.04
C ALA A 9 -1.16 8.28 -41.65
N VAL A 10 -2.44 8.48 -41.30
CA VAL A 10 -2.81 9.12 -40.01
C VAL A 10 -3.29 8.11 -38.95
N SER A 11 -3.45 6.83 -39.29
CA SER A 11 -3.90 5.80 -38.32
C SER A 11 -2.78 5.02 -37.62
N ALA A 12 -1.50 5.39 -37.84
CA ALA A 12 -0.35 4.64 -37.34
C ALA A 12 0.28 5.19 -36.05
N VAL A 13 -0.29 6.23 -35.41
CA VAL A 13 0.35 6.92 -34.28
C VAL A 13 -0.17 6.50 -32.89
N SER A 14 -1.21 5.66 -32.76
CA SER A 14 -1.74 5.29 -31.43
C SER A 14 -1.49 3.84 -30.95
N LYS A 15 -0.68 3.05 -31.67
CA LYS A 15 -0.23 1.75 -31.13
C LYS A 15 1.10 1.93 -30.42
N GLY A 16 1.01 2.45 -29.20
CA GLY A 16 2.09 2.39 -28.21
C GLY A 16 2.69 0.98 -28.20
N THR A 17 3.93 0.91 -28.64
CA THR A 17 4.70 -0.33 -28.76
C THR A 17 4.84 -0.92 -27.35
N LYS A 18 4.16 -2.05 -27.10
CA LYS A 18 4.41 -2.85 -25.90
C LYS A 18 5.89 -3.20 -25.89
N SER A 19 6.61 -2.81 -24.84
CA SER A 19 8.06 -3.00 -24.73
C SER A 19 8.42 -4.49 -24.85
N SER A 20 8.95 -4.86 -26.02
CA SER A 20 9.48 -6.19 -26.37
C SER A 20 10.62 -6.68 -25.44
N PHE A 21 11.09 -5.84 -24.52
CA PHE A 21 12.21 -6.14 -23.64
C PHE A 21 11.85 -7.10 -22.48
N TYR A 22 10.55 -7.24 -22.16
CA TYR A 22 10.08 -8.05 -21.04
C TYR A 22 9.42 -9.37 -21.45
N SER A 23 9.19 -9.60 -22.76
CA SER A 23 8.83 -10.91 -23.28
C SER A 23 10.11 -11.77 -23.33
N GLY A 24 10.30 -12.66 -22.36
CA GLY A 24 11.46 -13.53 -22.29
C GLY A 24 11.70 -14.28 -23.59
N TYR A 25 12.78 -13.97 -24.30
CA TYR A 25 13.24 -14.75 -25.43
C TYR A 25 13.70 -16.14 -24.93
N GLY A 26 13.06 -17.21 -25.39
CA GLY A 26 13.47 -18.58 -25.11
C GLY A 26 13.07 -19.14 -23.73
N GLY A 27 11.99 -18.63 -23.11
CA GLY A 27 11.44 -19.19 -21.86
C GLY A 27 12.29 -18.93 -20.61
N LYS A 28 13.36 -18.12 -20.72
CA LYS A 28 14.16 -17.69 -19.57
C LYS A 28 13.54 -16.46 -18.91
N PRO A 29 13.42 -16.42 -17.57
CA PRO A 29 12.93 -15.24 -16.86
C PRO A 29 13.85 -14.05 -17.14
N ASN A 30 13.27 -12.85 -17.29
CA ASN A 30 14.03 -11.64 -17.58
C ASN A 30 15.10 -11.41 -16.47
N PRO A 31 16.37 -11.16 -16.82
CA PRO A 31 17.46 -11.06 -15.85
C PRO A 31 17.27 -9.94 -14.81
N VAL A 32 16.57 -8.86 -15.17
CA VAL A 32 16.25 -7.76 -14.25
C VAL A 32 15.25 -8.22 -13.19
N PHE A 33 14.25 -9.02 -13.58
CA PHE A 33 13.30 -9.60 -12.64
C PHE A 33 14.00 -10.58 -11.68
N GLN A 34 14.88 -11.43 -12.21
CA GLN A 34 15.65 -12.38 -11.38
C GLN A 34 16.56 -11.65 -10.39
N ALA A 35 17.25 -10.60 -10.83
CA ALA A 35 18.12 -9.80 -9.97
C ALA A 35 17.34 -9.12 -8.85
N LEU A 36 16.16 -8.56 -9.15
CA LEU A 36 15.28 -8.00 -8.13
C LEU A 36 14.84 -9.07 -7.13
N GLU A 37 14.38 -10.23 -7.61
CA GLU A 37 13.93 -11.33 -6.75
C GLU A 37 15.05 -11.79 -5.80
N GLN A 38 16.27 -11.95 -6.31
CA GLN A 38 17.44 -12.29 -5.48
C GLN A 38 17.74 -11.25 -4.40
N GLU A 39 17.70 -9.96 -4.74
CA GLU A 39 17.93 -8.88 -3.77
C GLU A 39 16.82 -8.78 -2.73
N VAL A 40 15.56 -8.94 -3.15
CA VAL A 40 14.38 -8.98 -2.27
C VAL A 40 14.45 -10.18 -1.32
N ASP A 41 14.79 -11.36 -1.79
CA ASP A 41 14.88 -12.56 -0.95
C ASP A 41 16.09 -12.51 0.00
N ALA A 42 17.21 -11.95 -0.45
CA ALA A 42 18.35 -11.66 0.40
C ALA A 42 17.98 -10.65 1.51
N TYR A 43 17.17 -9.64 1.19
CA TYR A 43 16.66 -8.67 2.16
C TYR A 43 15.69 -9.32 3.15
N LYS A 44 14.72 -10.12 2.69
CA LYS A 44 13.79 -10.85 3.57
C LYS A 44 14.54 -11.76 4.55
N THR A 45 15.54 -12.50 4.05
CA THR A 45 16.39 -13.37 4.89
C THR A 45 17.17 -12.56 5.93
N PHE A 46 17.70 -11.40 5.54
CA PHE A 46 18.38 -10.48 6.46
C PHE A 46 17.42 -10.00 7.57
N MET A 47 16.20 -9.59 7.21
CA MET A 47 15.20 -9.13 8.17
C MET A 47 14.73 -10.23 9.11
N GLN A 48 14.46 -11.44 8.62
CA GLN A 48 14.10 -12.59 9.46
C GLN A 48 15.19 -12.91 10.50
N LYS A 49 16.46 -12.92 10.07
CA LYS A 49 17.60 -13.12 10.98
C LYS A 49 17.70 -12.00 12.02
N ARG A 50 17.39 -10.76 11.64
CA ARG A 50 17.38 -9.62 12.56
C ARG A 50 16.28 -9.75 13.62
N VAL A 51 15.05 -10.09 13.23
CA VAL A 51 13.93 -10.29 14.15
C VAL A 51 14.22 -11.44 15.13
N GLY A 52 14.80 -12.54 14.66
CA GLY A 52 15.20 -13.67 15.52
C GLY A 52 16.39 -13.38 16.45
N ARG A 53 17.23 -12.39 16.12
CA ARG A 53 18.44 -12.01 16.89
C ARG A 53 18.27 -10.68 17.61
N ARG A 54 17.12 -10.40 18.22
CA ARG A 54 16.80 -9.14 18.95
C ARG A 54 17.68 -8.85 20.20
N SER A 55 18.97 -9.14 20.15
CA SER A 55 19.96 -8.90 21.20
C SER A 55 21.28 -8.41 20.58
N LYS A 56 21.76 -7.25 21.06
CA LYS A 56 23.13 -6.67 21.02
C LYS A 56 23.49 -5.50 20.08
N ARG A 57 22.61 -4.93 19.23
CA ARG A 57 22.93 -3.67 18.49
C ARG A 57 22.06 -2.49 18.93
N PRO A 58 22.57 -1.24 18.88
CA PRO A 58 21.74 -0.04 19.06
C PRO A 58 20.56 -0.09 18.08
N LYS A 59 19.35 0.14 18.61
CA LYS A 59 18.09 -0.04 17.88
C LYS A 59 18.01 0.83 16.63
N ASP A 60 18.62 2.02 16.67
CA ASP A 60 18.48 3.06 15.64
C ASP A 60 19.39 2.81 14.42
N GLU A 61 20.67 2.47 14.62
CA GLU A 61 21.60 2.16 13.52
C GLU A 61 21.19 0.91 12.71
N ALA A 62 20.65 -0.10 13.40
CA ALA A 62 20.15 -1.29 12.71
C ALA A 62 18.87 -0.99 11.90
N SER A 63 18.11 0.03 12.31
CA SER A 63 16.88 0.45 11.63
C SER A 63 17.18 1.30 10.41
N SER A 64 18.15 2.23 10.49
CA SER A 64 18.58 3.04 9.33
C SER A 64 19.14 2.16 8.22
N LEU A 65 20.05 1.23 8.53
CA LEU A 65 20.65 0.34 7.53
C LEU A 65 19.60 -0.51 6.78
N ALA A 66 18.56 -0.98 7.47
CA ALA A 66 17.48 -1.73 6.84
C ALA A 66 16.64 -0.85 5.91
N SER A 67 16.35 0.38 6.34
CA SER A 67 15.65 1.38 5.53
C SER A 67 16.45 1.74 4.28
N ASP A 68 17.72 2.09 4.43
CA ASP A 68 18.60 2.54 3.35
C ASP A 68 18.76 1.44 2.29
N ARG A 69 19.02 0.21 2.72
CA ARG A 69 19.14 -0.93 1.81
C ARG A 69 17.86 -1.15 1.00
N LEU A 70 16.70 -1.03 1.64
CA LEU A 70 15.42 -1.22 0.95
C LEU A 70 15.12 -0.07 -0.02
N PHE A 71 15.43 1.16 0.39
CA PHE A 71 15.33 2.37 -0.44
C PHE A 71 16.19 2.26 -1.71
N ASP A 72 17.42 1.78 -1.57
CA ASP A 72 18.36 1.57 -2.68
C ASP A 72 17.85 0.52 -3.68
N ILE A 73 17.31 -0.60 -3.18
CA ILE A 73 16.69 -1.63 -4.04
C ILE A 73 15.57 -0.98 -4.86
N TRP A 74 14.66 -0.25 -4.21
CA TRP A 74 13.53 0.36 -4.90
C TRP A 74 13.95 1.40 -5.94
N ASN A 75 14.84 2.33 -5.60
CA ASN A 75 15.36 3.31 -6.56
C ASN A 75 16.07 2.67 -7.75
N LYS A 76 16.82 1.59 -7.51
CA LYS A 76 17.56 0.87 -8.55
C LYS A 76 16.62 0.25 -9.58
N TYR A 77 15.48 -0.29 -9.15
CA TYR A 77 14.59 -1.06 -10.02
C TYR A 77 13.36 -0.31 -10.52
N GLU A 78 13.02 0.85 -9.94
CA GLU A 78 11.85 1.65 -10.31
C GLU A 78 11.82 2.03 -11.80
N SER A 79 12.93 2.51 -12.35
CA SER A 79 13.03 2.85 -13.79
C SER A 79 13.31 1.65 -14.69
N ARG A 80 13.64 0.49 -14.13
CA ARG A 80 14.10 -0.71 -14.86
C ARG A 80 13.05 -1.79 -15.00
N LEU A 81 11.85 -1.59 -14.47
CA LEU A 81 10.76 -2.56 -14.48
C LEU A 81 9.47 -1.90 -14.97
N PRO A 82 8.54 -2.70 -15.52
CA PRO A 82 7.18 -2.22 -15.77
C PRO A 82 6.54 -1.77 -14.45
N LYS A 83 5.83 -0.63 -14.47
CA LYS A 83 5.18 -0.02 -13.30
C LYS A 83 4.41 -1.04 -12.46
N MET A 84 3.56 -1.84 -13.10
CA MET A 84 2.73 -2.85 -12.43
C MET A 84 3.54 -3.93 -11.72
N SER A 85 4.62 -4.42 -12.35
CA SER A 85 5.48 -5.44 -11.76
C SER A 85 6.27 -4.91 -10.56
N TYR A 86 6.77 -3.68 -10.67
CA TYR A 86 7.43 -2.98 -9.58
C TYR A 86 6.49 -2.77 -8.39
N GLN A 87 5.30 -2.19 -8.64
CA GLN A 87 4.29 -1.94 -7.62
C GLN A 87 3.84 -3.22 -6.91
N LYS A 88 3.64 -4.32 -7.66
CA LYS A 88 3.32 -5.62 -7.08
C LYS A 88 4.39 -6.07 -6.08
N ARG A 89 5.67 -6.02 -6.46
CA ARG A 89 6.79 -6.43 -5.58
C ARG A 89 6.95 -5.50 -4.38
N LEU A 90 6.72 -4.20 -4.57
CA LEU A 90 6.74 -3.21 -3.51
C LEU A 90 5.69 -3.54 -2.42
N LEU A 91 4.46 -3.83 -2.81
CA LEU A 91 3.38 -4.17 -1.88
C LEU A 91 3.58 -5.54 -1.21
N GLU A 92 4.07 -6.54 -1.94
CA GLU A 92 4.43 -7.84 -1.35
C GLU A 92 5.51 -7.71 -0.27
N MET A 93 6.47 -6.79 -0.44
CA MET A 93 7.44 -6.50 0.61
C MET A 93 6.79 -5.78 1.80
N GLY A 94 5.87 -4.85 1.56
CA GLY A 94 5.11 -4.18 2.61
C GLY A 94 4.37 -5.18 3.50
N ASP A 95 3.66 -6.12 2.88
CA ASP A 95 2.96 -7.20 3.58
C ASP A 95 3.92 -8.10 4.38
N PHE A 96 5.06 -8.44 3.79
CA PHE A 96 6.10 -9.20 4.48
C PHE A 96 6.62 -8.44 5.72
N LEU A 97 6.96 -7.16 5.58
CA LEU A 97 7.45 -6.33 6.69
C LEU A 97 6.40 -6.21 7.80
N SER A 98 5.14 -6.01 7.43
CA SER A 98 4.01 -5.99 8.37
C SER A 98 3.89 -7.33 9.11
N SER A 99 4.03 -8.46 8.41
CA SER A 99 3.95 -9.80 9.02
C SER A 99 5.02 -10.07 10.09
N ILE A 100 6.20 -9.44 9.96
CA ILE A 100 7.30 -9.53 10.93
C ILE A 100 7.31 -8.36 11.94
N LYS A 101 6.23 -7.56 11.99
CA LYS A 101 6.03 -6.41 12.89
C LYS A 101 7.02 -5.25 12.68
N GLU A 102 7.54 -5.09 11.46
CA GLU A 102 8.37 -3.96 11.05
C GLU A 102 7.49 -2.87 10.40
N PHE A 103 6.50 -2.38 11.15
CA PHE A 103 5.43 -1.53 10.62
C PHE A 103 5.91 -0.17 10.09
N ASN A 104 6.91 0.45 10.73
CA ASN A 104 7.49 1.70 10.22
C ASN A 104 8.11 1.50 8.83
N LEU A 105 8.86 0.41 8.62
CA LEU A 105 9.45 0.14 7.31
C LEU A 105 8.37 -0.17 6.27
N ALA A 106 7.36 -0.97 6.62
CA ALA A 106 6.22 -1.24 5.74
C ALA A 106 5.48 0.06 5.33
N LEU A 107 5.28 0.97 6.29
CA LEU A 107 4.61 2.25 6.10
C LEU A 107 5.40 3.14 5.14
N TRP A 108 6.67 3.40 5.43
CA TRP A 108 7.44 4.41 4.71
C TRP A 108 8.03 3.89 3.39
N GLN A 109 8.59 2.68 3.40
CA GLN A 109 9.33 2.15 2.24
C GLN A 109 8.45 1.37 1.26
N CYS A 110 7.21 1.02 1.62
CA CYS A 110 6.32 0.23 0.78
C CYS A 110 4.99 0.94 0.52
N TYR A 111 4.06 0.93 1.48
CA TYR A 111 2.71 1.43 1.25
C TYR A 111 2.67 2.94 0.97
N GLY A 112 3.41 3.73 1.76
CA GLY A 112 3.56 5.17 1.53
C GLY A 112 4.20 5.47 0.18
N ARG A 113 5.29 4.77 -0.16
CA ARG A 113 5.95 4.91 -1.46
C ARG A 113 5.04 4.60 -2.65
N TYR A 114 4.19 3.58 -2.54
CA TYR A 114 3.18 3.29 -3.55
C TYR A 114 2.21 4.47 -3.70
N LEU A 115 1.72 5.00 -2.57
CA LEU A 115 0.72 6.07 -2.54
C LEU A 115 1.26 7.43 -3.01
N THR A 116 2.57 7.67 -2.92
CA THR A 116 3.21 8.85 -3.53
C THR A 116 2.98 8.94 -5.05
N SER A 117 2.66 7.82 -5.72
CA SER A 117 2.30 7.86 -7.14
C SER A 117 1.00 8.60 -7.46
N PHE A 118 0.18 8.89 -6.43
CA PHE A 118 -1.03 9.72 -6.52
C PHE A 118 -0.78 11.18 -6.07
N GLY A 119 0.47 11.56 -5.77
CA GLY A 119 0.84 12.88 -5.25
C GLY A 119 0.97 12.94 -3.73
N GLU A 120 1.13 14.14 -3.18
CA GLU A 120 1.16 14.40 -1.73
C GLU A 120 -0.26 14.43 -1.15
N VAL A 121 -0.97 13.31 -1.28
CA VAL A 121 -2.34 13.18 -0.77
C VAL A 121 -2.27 12.74 0.70
N ASN A 122 -2.79 13.57 1.61
CA ASN A 122 -3.03 13.11 2.97
C ASN A 122 -4.28 12.21 2.99
N VAL A 123 -4.02 10.91 2.82
CA VAL A 123 -5.03 9.85 2.75
C VAL A 123 -6.06 9.95 3.89
N GLU A 124 -5.62 10.33 5.08
CA GLU A 124 -6.44 10.35 6.30
C GLU A 124 -7.32 11.62 6.43
N GLU A 125 -7.07 12.64 5.61
CA GLU A 125 -7.91 13.86 5.54
C GLU A 125 -9.06 13.72 4.53
N ILE A 126 -9.07 12.66 3.72
CA ILE A 126 -10.15 12.41 2.76
C ILE A 126 -11.37 11.91 3.51
N THR A 127 -12.47 12.66 3.41
CA THR A 127 -13.73 12.38 4.12
C THR A 127 -14.91 12.07 3.20
N SER A 128 -14.81 12.38 1.89
CA SER A 128 -15.87 12.16 0.90
C SER A 128 -15.59 10.95 0.01
N VAL A 129 -16.64 10.19 -0.30
CA VAL A 129 -16.61 9.05 -1.23
C VAL A 129 -16.22 9.51 -2.64
N GLU A 130 -16.72 10.67 -3.05
CA GLU A 130 -16.46 11.28 -4.36
C GLU A 130 -14.98 11.67 -4.46
N GLN A 131 -14.45 12.38 -3.46
CA GLN A 131 -13.04 12.75 -3.41
C GLN A 131 -12.14 11.51 -3.40
N PHE A 132 -12.48 10.50 -2.61
CA PHE A 132 -11.72 9.24 -2.56
C PHE A 132 -11.67 8.55 -3.93
N LYS A 133 -12.80 8.46 -4.63
CA LYS A 133 -12.86 7.88 -5.97
C LYS A 133 -12.09 8.71 -6.97
N GLN A 134 -12.21 10.04 -6.92
CA GLN A 134 -11.50 10.92 -7.85
C GLN A 134 -9.99 10.79 -7.73
N GLU A 135 -9.45 10.74 -6.51
CA GLU A 135 -7.99 10.69 -6.32
C GLU A 135 -7.39 9.32 -6.56
N PHE A 136 -8.05 8.25 -6.14
CA PHE A 136 -7.46 6.91 -6.20
C PHE A 136 -7.98 6.05 -7.34
N PHE A 137 -9.15 6.36 -7.88
CA PHE A 137 -9.86 5.53 -8.86
C PHE A 137 -10.60 6.37 -9.92
N PRO A 138 -9.92 7.32 -10.60
CA PRO A 138 -10.55 8.18 -11.60
C PRO A 138 -11.16 7.38 -12.76
N ASP A 139 -10.56 6.24 -13.10
CA ASP A 139 -11.03 5.31 -14.14
C ASP A 139 -11.95 4.20 -13.61
N GLY A 140 -12.32 4.26 -12.33
CA GLY A 140 -13.13 3.25 -11.64
C GLY A 140 -12.31 2.09 -11.05
N PHE A 141 -13.00 1.05 -10.59
CA PHE A 141 -12.40 -0.08 -9.85
C PHE A 141 -12.05 -1.29 -10.73
N GLU A 142 -12.37 -1.25 -12.02
CA GLU A 142 -12.16 -2.38 -12.94
C GLU A 142 -10.73 -2.39 -13.52
N THR A 143 -9.85 -1.49 -13.04
CA THR A 143 -8.46 -1.41 -13.46
C THR A 143 -7.61 -2.49 -12.79
N GLU A 144 -6.54 -2.93 -13.47
CA GLU A 144 -5.63 -3.97 -12.96
C GLU A 144 -4.90 -3.53 -11.67
N ASP A 145 -4.78 -2.23 -11.41
CA ASP A 145 -4.11 -1.66 -10.23
C ASP A 145 -5.05 -1.32 -9.07
N ALA A 146 -6.37 -1.36 -9.25
CA ALA A 146 -7.31 -1.02 -8.18
C ALA A 146 -7.09 -1.86 -6.92
N GLY A 147 -6.81 -3.16 -7.09
CA GLY A 147 -6.47 -4.05 -5.98
C GLY A 147 -5.17 -3.69 -5.27
N PHE A 148 -4.18 -3.15 -6.00
CA PHE A 148 -2.94 -2.64 -5.41
C PHE A 148 -3.18 -1.37 -4.60
N THR A 149 -4.03 -0.47 -5.10
CA THR A 149 -4.40 0.75 -4.38
C THR A 149 -5.10 0.44 -3.07
N PHE A 150 -6.11 -0.45 -3.09
CA PHE A 150 -6.78 -0.87 -1.85
C PHE A 150 -5.82 -1.57 -0.88
N ARG A 151 -4.94 -2.45 -1.36
CA ARG A 151 -3.93 -3.10 -0.53
C ARG A 151 -2.98 -2.08 0.11
N ALA A 152 -2.56 -1.06 -0.64
CA ALA A 152 -1.69 -0.01 -0.12
C ALA A 152 -2.39 0.85 0.94
N LEU A 153 -3.61 1.32 0.67
CA LEU A 153 -4.40 2.13 1.59
C LEU A 153 -4.68 1.37 2.90
N MET A 154 -5.15 0.13 2.80
CA MET A 154 -5.42 -0.72 3.96
C MET A 154 -4.15 -1.04 4.74
N GLY A 155 -3.09 -1.48 4.04
CA GLY A 155 -1.79 -1.79 4.64
C GLY A 155 -1.20 -0.58 5.37
N ARG A 156 -1.33 0.62 4.79
CA ARG A 156 -0.92 1.88 5.41
C ARG A 156 -1.69 2.13 6.71
N SER A 157 -3.02 2.04 6.70
CA SER A 157 -3.86 2.29 7.88
C SER A 157 -3.56 1.31 9.01
N ILE A 158 -3.40 0.02 8.69
CA ILE A 158 -3.06 -1.02 9.66
C ILE A 158 -1.69 -0.75 10.28
N CYS A 159 -0.67 -0.50 9.47
CA CYS A 159 0.67 -0.23 9.97
C CYS A 159 0.72 1.05 10.81
N THR A 160 -0.04 2.08 10.42
CA THR A 160 -0.13 3.33 11.18
C THR A 160 -0.70 3.09 12.57
N TYR A 161 -1.81 2.36 12.67
CA TYR A 161 -2.39 1.99 13.97
C TYR A 161 -1.42 1.16 14.82
N GLU A 162 -0.74 0.18 14.22
CA GLU A 162 0.22 -0.66 14.95
C GLU A 162 1.41 0.17 15.48
N VAL A 163 1.87 1.17 14.74
CA VAL A 163 2.88 2.12 15.22
C VAL A 163 2.36 2.96 16.39
N VAL A 164 1.14 3.49 16.30
CA VAL A 164 0.50 4.22 17.41
C VAL A 164 0.43 3.33 18.65
N ARG A 165 -0.06 2.10 18.50
CA ARG A 165 -0.19 1.13 19.60
C ARG A 165 1.15 0.76 20.23
N MET A 166 2.22 0.67 19.44
CA MET A 166 3.57 0.38 19.95
C MET A 166 4.17 1.54 20.73
N ASN A 167 3.89 2.78 20.32
CA ASN A 167 4.46 3.97 20.94
C ASN A 167 3.63 4.46 22.14
N ASP A 168 2.30 4.36 22.06
CA ASP A 168 1.36 4.77 23.09
C ASP A 168 0.27 3.69 23.33
N PRO A 169 0.63 2.56 23.96
CA PRO A 169 -0.27 1.44 24.15
C PRO A 169 -1.48 1.75 25.04
N LYS A 170 -1.41 2.81 25.85
CA LYS A 170 -2.48 3.24 26.76
C LYS A 170 -3.23 4.47 26.30
N LEU A 171 -2.89 5.01 25.12
CA LEU A 171 -3.53 6.18 24.53
C LEU A 171 -3.53 7.39 25.48
N LEU A 172 -2.40 7.62 26.15
CA LEU A 172 -2.24 8.75 27.07
C LEU A 172 -2.08 10.08 26.34
N ASN A 173 -1.61 10.05 25.08
CA ASN A 173 -1.43 11.22 24.25
C ASN A 173 -2.68 11.46 23.39
N THR A 174 -3.19 12.69 23.40
CA THR A 174 -4.35 13.10 22.59
C THR A 174 -4.09 12.91 21.09
N GLU A 175 -2.87 13.17 20.63
CA GLU A 175 -2.49 12.94 19.21
C GLU A 175 -2.65 11.46 18.81
N SER A 176 -2.37 10.52 19.71
CA SER A 176 -2.55 9.09 19.44
C SER A 176 -4.03 8.70 19.35
N VAL A 177 -4.88 9.35 20.15
CA VAL A 177 -6.34 9.19 20.10
C VAL A 177 -6.88 9.76 18.79
N ASP A 178 -6.51 10.99 18.45
CA ASP A 178 -6.93 11.67 17.21
C ASP A 178 -6.51 10.86 15.98
N LYS A 179 -5.29 10.33 15.98
CA LYS A 179 -4.81 9.47 14.89
C LYS A 179 -5.65 8.20 14.76
N CYS A 180 -6.02 7.56 15.88
CA CYS A 180 -6.91 6.40 15.83
C CYS A 180 -8.29 6.75 15.27
N LEU A 181 -8.85 7.92 15.62
CA LEU A 181 -10.15 8.39 15.10
C LEU A 181 -10.10 8.72 13.60
N GLN A 182 -9.01 9.33 13.13
CA GLN A 182 -8.76 9.54 11.70
C GLN A 182 -8.70 8.21 10.94
N LEU A 183 -7.98 7.22 11.48
CA LEU A 183 -7.92 5.88 10.90
C LEU A 183 -9.29 5.18 10.88
N LEU A 184 -10.10 5.33 11.92
CA LEU A 184 -11.47 4.79 11.96
C LEU A 184 -12.35 5.45 10.88
N SER A 185 -12.27 6.77 10.73
CA SER A 185 -12.98 7.53 9.69
C SER A 185 -12.57 7.06 8.30
N PHE A 186 -11.28 6.94 8.06
CA PHE A 186 -10.75 6.50 6.78
C PHE A 186 -11.13 5.05 6.46
N LEU A 187 -11.00 4.13 7.42
CA LEU A 187 -11.40 2.73 7.22
C LEU A 187 -12.90 2.61 6.93
N ARG A 188 -13.75 3.38 7.61
CA ARG A 188 -15.19 3.45 7.34
C ARG A 188 -15.48 4.00 5.94
N LEU A 189 -14.75 5.02 5.50
CA LEU A 189 -14.88 5.55 4.14
C LEU A 189 -14.53 4.48 3.10
N VAL A 190 -13.40 3.78 3.29
CA VAL A 190 -12.97 2.70 2.39
C VAL A 190 -14.01 1.58 2.33
N THR A 191 -14.56 1.13 3.47
CA THR A 191 -15.59 0.08 3.48
C THR A 191 -16.87 0.52 2.78
N GLN A 192 -17.31 1.78 2.95
CA GLN A 192 -18.47 2.34 2.22
C GLN A 192 -18.26 2.38 0.71
N VAL A 193 -17.07 2.77 0.26
CA VAL A 193 -16.71 2.81 -1.17
C VAL A 193 -16.76 1.42 -1.79
N ILE A 194 -16.32 0.40 -1.04
CA ILE A 194 -16.20 -0.98 -1.51
C ILE A 194 -17.51 -1.76 -1.40
N LEU A 195 -18.38 -1.44 -0.44
CA LEU A 195 -19.62 -2.16 -0.16
C LEU A 195 -20.46 -2.56 -1.39
N PRO A 196 -20.68 -1.70 -2.41
CA PRO A 196 -21.47 -2.07 -3.59
C PRO A 196 -20.75 -3.02 -4.57
N LYS A 197 -19.52 -3.46 -4.29
CA LYS A 197 -18.68 -4.26 -5.19
C LYS A 197 -18.39 -5.64 -4.60
N GLU A 198 -19.17 -6.63 -5.03
CA GLU A 198 -19.07 -8.02 -4.56
C GLU A 198 -17.66 -8.62 -4.69
N SER A 199 -16.97 -8.33 -5.80
CA SER A 199 -15.60 -8.81 -6.05
C SER A 199 -14.58 -8.34 -5.01
N LEU A 200 -14.89 -7.29 -4.27
CA LEU A 200 -14.02 -6.66 -3.29
C LEU A 200 -14.53 -6.85 -1.84
N TYR A 201 -15.57 -7.65 -1.63
CA TYR A 201 -16.21 -7.83 -0.32
C TYR A 201 -15.24 -8.32 0.78
N TRP A 202 -14.20 -9.08 0.40
CA TRP A 202 -13.15 -9.50 1.33
C TRP A 202 -12.41 -8.32 1.99
N LEU A 203 -12.30 -7.17 1.31
CA LEU A 203 -11.73 -5.94 1.87
C LEU A 203 -12.66 -5.31 2.90
N VAL A 204 -13.98 -5.39 2.70
CA VAL A 204 -14.97 -4.92 3.67
C VAL A 204 -14.79 -5.69 4.97
N TYR A 205 -14.76 -7.02 4.90
CA TYR A 205 -14.55 -7.88 6.06
C TYR A 205 -13.24 -7.58 6.81
N ASN A 206 -12.13 -7.38 6.09
CA ASN A 206 -10.88 -7.00 6.72
C ASN A 206 -10.98 -5.60 7.37
N GLY A 207 -11.61 -4.64 6.69
CA GLY A 207 -11.84 -3.29 7.22
C GLY A 207 -12.65 -3.31 8.51
N THR A 208 -13.72 -4.11 8.58
CA THR A 208 -14.56 -4.22 9.78
C THR A 208 -13.82 -4.80 10.98
N ILE A 209 -12.96 -5.80 10.78
CA ILE A 209 -12.09 -6.34 11.83
C ILE A 209 -11.16 -5.25 12.39
N HIS A 210 -10.55 -4.44 11.53
CA HIS A 210 -9.65 -3.37 11.95
C HIS A 210 -10.40 -2.24 12.65
N ILE A 211 -11.56 -1.84 12.14
CA ILE A 211 -12.46 -0.87 12.81
C ILE A 211 -12.79 -1.35 14.22
N TYR A 212 -13.19 -2.61 14.37
CA TYR A 212 -13.50 -3.18 15.68
C TYR A 212 -12.27 -3.22 16.60
N SER A 213 -11.12 -3.64 16.10
CA SER A 213 -9.87 -3.74 16.87
C SER A 213 -9.43 -2.38 17.44
N ILE A 214 -9.44 -1.34 16.61
CA ILE A 214 -9.08 0.03 17.01
C ILE A 214 -10.12 0.57 18.00
N SER A 215 -11.41 0.40 17.71
CA SER A 215 -12.50 0.84 18.57
C SER A 215 -12.43 0.20 19.96
N ARG A 216 -12.17 -1.12 20.02
CA ARG A 216 -12.02 -1.86 21.28
C ARG A 216 -10.84 -1.36 22.10
N HIS A 217 -9.73 -1.01 21.44
CA HIS A 217 -8.56 -0.44 22.10
C HIS A 217 -8.90 0.93 22.71
N LEU A 218 -9.51 1.82 21.94
CA LEU A 218 -10.00 3.13 22.39
C LEU A 218 -11.00 3.03 23.57
N MET A 219 -11.96 2.11 23.48
CA MET A 219 -12.95 1.87 24.56
C MET A 219 -12.28 1.44 25.86
N SER A 220 -11.25 0.60 25.77
CA SER A 220 -10.54 0.08 26.95
C SER A 220 -9.84 1.19 27.75
N PHE A 221 -9.64 2.36 27.13
CA PHE A 221 -9.01 3.53 27.74
C PHE A 221 -9.96 4.73 27.87
N GLY A 222 -11.28 4.50 27.81
CA GLY A 222 -12.29 5.50 28.16
C GLY A 222 -12.84 6.34 27.00
N HIS A 223 -12.48 6.04 25.76
CA HIS A 223 -12.93 6.78 24.57
C HIS A 223 -14.19 6.18 23.91
N SER A 224 -15.03 5.48 24.67
CA SER A 224 -16.19 4.74 24.13
C SER A 224 -17.19 5.61 23.38
N ALA A 225 -17.44 6.84 23.86
CA ALA A 225 -18.38 7.76 23.21
C ALA A 225 -17.91 8.17 21.81
N ALA A 226 -16.60 8.30 21.61
CA ALA A 226 -16.01 8.73 20.33
C ALA A 226 -16.03 7.61 19.27
N VAL A 227 -16.17 6.34 19.66
CA VAL A 227 -16.08 5.21 18.71
C VAL A 227 -17.42 4.58 18.35
N LEU A 228 -18.50 4.95 19.05
CA LEU A 228 -19.81 4.30 18.90
C LEU A 228 -20.31 4.35 17.46
N GLU A 229 -20.12 5.49 16.78
CA GLU A 229 -20.58 5.67 15.40
C GLU A 229 -19.89 4.71 14.39
N TYR A 230 -18.65 4.30 14.65
CA TYR A 230 -17.91 3.40 13.76
C TYR A 230 -18.31 1.95 13.96
N LEU A 231 -18.74 1.59 15.18
CA LEU A 231 -19.25 0.25 15.49
C LEU A 231 -20.67 0.04 14.98
N LEU A 232 -21.50 1.07 14.98
CA LEU A 232 -22.86 1.01 14.44
C LEU A 232 -22.89 0.78 12.93
N CYS A 233 -21.84 1.19 12.21
CA CYS A 233 -21.70 0.93 10.77
C CYS A 233 -21.31 -0.52 10.42
N LEU A 234 -21.08 -1.36 11.43
CA LEU A 234 -20.81 -2.80 11.27
C LEU A 234 -22.10 -3.65 11.35
N LEU A 235 -23.22 -3.03 11.72
CA LEU A 235 -24.55 -3.64 11.85
C LEU A 235 -25.42 -3.23 10.65
#